data_AF-A0A1G6LIA6-F1
#
_entry.id   AF-A0A1G6LIA6-F1
#
_cell.length_a   1.000
_cell.length_b   1.000
_cell.length_c   1.000
_cell.angle_alpha   90.00
_cell.angle_beta   90.00
_cell.angle_gamma   90.00
#
_symmetry.space_group_name_H-M   'P 1'
#
loop_
_entity.id
_entity.type
_entity.pdbx_description
1 polymer ?
#
loop_
_entity_poly.entity_id
_entity_poly.type
_entity_poly.pdbx_seq_one_letter_code
_entity_poly.pdbx_strand_id
1 'polypeptide(L)'
;MSALAPGEDVIVRGFGLAFIDLMILLTEGRGGRYETGPSGRLVYRPSGKEPRLFVGSRRGVPYRAKPEYPLRGERAKLPRFFGQDEIRALVSRSEPLDFRRDVWPLMAKDIGWGYYTELFTGHPDRVRFLAEGLRLREQNGRLHDLDVVGRPDTFTVPAALAAVTDRLGLAGTINSTFTEPYEVARRFTTLDHLSAGRAAGNVVTSWDAFTGENFRRGGFLTEDQRYSRARSFLDAASTLFDSWDAGAVLADKESGRFLAAPTAGAFSVHDEHFDISGRFAVPRQAGDLPGGRLRRGPGVRRRHRRRHLQPTHDFGSGPGIPRRREVPAAALRPQA
;
A
#
# COMPACT_ATOMS: atom_id res chain seq x y z
N MET A 1 18.70 27.21 33.35
CA MET A 1 17.73 28.32 33.12
C MET A 1 17.56 29.19 34.38
N SER A 2 18.64 29.52 35.09
CA SER A 2 18.61 30.44 36.24
C SER A 2 18.49 31.92 35.84
N ALA A 3 18.60 32.23 34.55
CA ALA A 3 18.58 33.59 34.03
C ALA A 3 17.20 34.26 34.04
N LEU A 4 16.10 33.50 34.07
CA LEU A 4 14.74 34.05 34.08
C LEU A 4 14.28 34.31 35.51
N ALA A 5 13.88 35.54 35.82
CA ALA A 5 13.43 35.94 37.14
C ALA A 5 11.99 35.47 37.43
N PRO A 6 11.61 35.30 38.70
CA PRO A 6 10.22 35.09 39.09
C PRO A 6 9.32 36.22 38.55
N GLY A 7 8.19 35.85 37.94
CA GLY A 7 7.22 36.81 37.39
C GLY A 7 7.64 37.52 36.11
N GLU A 8 8.85 37.29 35.59
CA GLU A 8 9.31 37.88 34.33
C GLU A 8 8.42 37.43 33.16
N ASP A 9 8.02 38.38 32.31
CA ASP A 9 7.23 38.09 31.11
C ASP A 9 8.11 37.47 30.02
N VAL A 10 7.81 36.22 29.63
CA VAL A 10 8.61 35.44 28.67
C VAL A 10 7.74 35.01 27.49
N ILE A 11 8.10 35.44 26.29
CA ILE A 11 7.43 35.01 25.05
C ILE A 11 8.02 33.69 24.58
N VAL A 12 7.15 32.68 24.46
CA VAL A 12 7.52 31.36 23.92
C VAL A 12 6.95 31.21 22.51
N ARG A 13 7.85 31.25 21.52
CA ARG A 13 7.51 31.08 20.10
C ARG A 13 7.40 29.59 19.74
N GLY A 14 6.22 29.01 19.93
CA GLY A 14 5.89 27.65 19.48
C GLY A 14 5.32 26.79 20.60
N PHE A 15 4.20 26.13 20.31
CA PHE A 15 3.49 25.22 21.22
C PHE A 15 3.72 23.75 20.80
N GLY A 16 4.98 23.38 20.51
CA GLY A 16 5.35 22.07 19.91
C GLY A 16 5.89 21.06 20.93
N LEU A 17 6.62 20.05 20.43
CA LEU A 17 7.17 18.95 21.23
C LEU A 17 7.98 19.44 22.45
N ALA A 18 8.86 20.42 22.25
CA ALA A 18 9.73 20.97 23.30
C ALA A 18 9.05 21.98 24.24
N PHE A 19 7.82 22.44 23.92
CA PHE A 19 7.12 23.40 24.78
C PHE A 19 6.78 22.77 26.13
N ILE A 20 6.33 21.51 26.12
CA ILE A 20 5.98 20.81 27.36
C ILE A 20 7.22 20.65 28.24
N ASP A 21 8.37 20.30 27.67
CA ASP A 21 9.64 20.20 28.40
C ASP A 21 10.04 21.54 29.02
N LEU A 22 9.95 22.63 28.24
CA LEU A 22 10.21 23.98 28.72
C LEU A 22 9.26 24.39 29.85
N MET A 23 7.97 24.10 29.68
CA MET A 23 6.94 24.41 30.67
C MET A 23 7.21 23.65 31.96
N ILE A 24 7.51 22.34 31.91
CA ILE A 24 7.87 21.53 33.09
C ILE A 24 9.12 22.10 33.78
N LEU A 25 10.16 22.43 33.03
CA LEU A 25 11.41 22.99 33.58
C LEU A 25 11.18 24.34 34.29
N LEU A 26 10.30 25.18 33.74
CA LEU A 26 10.00 26.52 34.29
C LEU A 26 8.90 26.52 35.34
N THR A 27 8.23 25.39 35.57
CA THR A 27 7.15 25.22 36.56
C THR A 27 7.58 24.26 37.67
N GLU A 28 7.40 22.96 37.50
CA GLU A 28 7.81 21.93 38.47
C GLU A 28 9.31 21.96 38.74
N GLY A 29 10.14 22.19 37.71
CA GLY A 29 11.58 22.38 37.85
C GLY A 29 11.98 23.58 38.71
N ARG A 30 11.03 24.48 39.02
CA ARG A 30 11.21 25.62 39.93
C ARG A 30 10.48 25.47 41.26
N GLY A 31 9.85 24.32 41.51
CA GLY A 31 9.22 23.95 42.77
C GLY A 31 7.69 24.04 42.79
N GLY A 32 7.05 24.38 41.67
CA GLY A 32 5.60 24.26 41.57
C GLY A 32 5.17 22.79 41.54
N ARG A 33 3.89 22.54 41.79
CA ARG A 33 3.36 21.17 41.91
C ARG A 33 1.94 21.05 41.37
N TYR A 34 1.59 19.88 40.88
CA TYR A 34 0.19 19.57 40.54
C TYR A 34 -0.47 18.83 41.70
N GLU A 35 -1.64 19.29 42.12
CA GLU A 35 -2.48 18.66 43.12
C GLU A 35 -3.77 18.18 42.46
N THR A 36 -4.23 16.98 42.81
CA THR A 36 -5.53 16.49 42.34
C THR A 36 -6.63 17.23 43.09
N GLY A 37 -7.42 18.00 42.36
CA GLY A 37 -8.58 18.70 42.91
C GLY A 37 -9.76 17.77 43.18
N PRO A 38 -10.82 18.26 43.85
CA PRO A 38 -12.00 17.47 44.24
C PRO A 38 -12.71 16.77 43.06
N SER A 39 -12.58 17.30 41.85
CA SER A 39 -13.17 16.73 40.63
C SER A 39 -12.26 15.71 39.91
N GLY A 40 -11.16 15.29 40.53
CA GLY A 40 -10.14 14.45 39.89
C GLY A 40 -9.28 15.18 38.85
N ARG A 41 -9.45 16.49 38.65
CA ARG A 41 -8.64 17.30 37.74
C ARG A 41 -7.37 17.80 38.44
N LEU A 42 -6.26 17.80 37.71
CA LEU A 42 -5.01 18.38 38.19
C LEU A 42 -5.12 19.91 38.24
N VAL A 43 -4.75 20.50 39.38
CA VAL A 43 -4.62 21.94 39.60
C VAL A 43 -3.16 22.24 39.88
N TYR A 44 -2.57 23.12 39.07
CA TYR A 44 -1.20 23.55 39.30
C TYR A 44 -1.12 24.57 40.45
N ARG A 45 -0.14 24.39 41.34
CA ARG A 45 0.22 25.28 42.44
C ARG A 45 1.60 25.87 42.15
N PRO A 46 1.71 27.17 41.87
CA PRO A 46 3.00 27.81 41.66
C PRO A 46 3.79 27.89 42.96
N SER A 47 5.11 27.78 42.86
CA SER A 47 6.05 28.05 43.96
C SER A 47 6.33 29.54 44.16
N GLY A 48 5.97 30.37 43.17
CA GLY A 48 6.29 31.79 43.12
C GLY A 48 7.65 32.07 42.49
N LYS A 49 8.38 31.05 42.00
CA LYS A 49 9.67 31.20 41.30
C LYS A 49 9.53 31.15 39.77
N GLU A 50 8.32 30.88 39.28
CA GLU A 50 8.01 30.73 37.87
C GLU A 50 7.96 32.09 37.13
N PRO A 51 8.41 32.15 35.86
CA PRO A 51 8.13 33.29 34.99
C PRO A 51 6.68 33.26 34.48
N ARG A 52 6.21 34.37 33.89
CA ARG A 52 4.93 34.48 33.20
C ARG A 52 5.10 34.14 31.72
N LEU A 53 4.63 32.96 31.31
CA LEU A 53 4.80 32.49 29.93
C LEU A 53 3.67 32.99 29.01
N PHE A 54 4.03 33.71 27.95
CA PHE A 54 3.14 34.07 26.84
C PHE A 54 3.44 33.16 25.65
N VAL A 55 2.59 32.17 25.44
CA VAL A 55 2.88 31.09 24.50
C VAL A 55 2.07 31.22 23.23
N GLY A 56 2.76 31.32 22.10
CA GLY A 56 2.16 31.43 20.77
C GLY A 56 2.29 30.14 19.97
N SER A 57 1.21 29.75 19.29
CA SER A 57 1.25 28.74 18.24
C SER A 57 1.32 29.41 16.87
N ARG A 58 2.24 28.98 16.00
CA ARG A 58 2.28 29.44 14.60
C ARG A 58 1.00 29.12 13.82
N ARG A 59 0.18 28.19 14.34
CA ARG A 59 -1.11 27.79 13.74
C ARG A 59 -2.31 28.49 14.36
N GLY A 60 -2.11 29.44 15.28
CA GLY A 60 -3.20 30.18 15.94
C GLY A 60 -4.03 29.37 16.94
N VAL A 61 -3.75 28.07 17.10
CA VAL A 61 -4.45 27.19 18.05
C VAL A 61 -3.47 26.44 18.96
N PRO A 62 -3.77 26.27 20.27
CA PRO A 62 -3.00 25.39 21.15
C PRO A 62 -3.04 23.94 20.63
N TYR A 63 -1.91 23.23 20.67
CA TYR A 63 -1.92 21.79 20.39
C TYR A 63 -2.56 21.06 21.57
N ARG A 64 -3.41 20.08 21.28
CA ARG A 64 -3.89 19.17 22.33
C ARG A 64 -2.72 18.37 22.88
N ALA A 65 -2.63 18.24 24.21
CA ALA A 65 -1.86 17.17 24.81
C ALA A 65 -2.37 15.86 24.19
N LYS A 66 -1.44 15.04 23.68
CA LYS A 66 -1.65 13.83 22.85
C LYS A 66 -3.10 13.31 22.80
N PRO A 67 -3.68 13.09 21.61
CA PRO A 67 -5.03 12.56 21.53
C PRO A 67 -5.11 11.23 22.30
N GLU A 68 -6.05 11.15 23.23
CA GLU A 68 -6.42 9.92 23.92
C GLU A 68 -7.07 8.99 22.90
N TYR A 69 -6.26 8.15 22.26
CA TYR A 69 -6.73 7.03 21.46
C TYR A 69 -6.64 5.77 22.33
N PRO A 70 -7.74 5.31 22.95
CA PRO A 70 -7.74 4.02 23.61
C PRO A 70 -7.54 2.93 22.54
N LEU A 71 -6.46 2.17 22.67
CA LEU A 71 -6.24 0.96 21.88
C LEU A 71 -7.30 -0.07 22.27
N ARG A 72 -7.97 -0.66 21.28
CA ARG A 72 -9.06 -1.62 21.47
C ARG A 72 -8.65 -3.03 21.08
N GLY A 73 -7.69 -3.14 20.17
CA GLY A 73 -7.24 -4.39 19.60
C GLY A 73 -6.31 -5.18 20.53
N GLU A 74 -5.88 -6.32 20.01
CA GLU A 74 -4.83 -7.11 20.63
C GLU A 74 -3.55 -6.27 20.74
N ARG A 75 -2.88 -6.39 21.89
CA ARG A 75 -1.60 -5.71 22.09
C ARG A 75 -0.53 -6.35 21.22
N ALA A 76 -0.04 -5.59 20.23
CA ALA A 76 1.06 -6.03 19.39
C ALA A 76 2.31 -6.37 20.23
N LYS A 77 2.91 -7.54 19.96
CA LYS A 77 4.20 -7.92 20.53
C LYS A 77 5.31 -7.16 19.81
N LEU A 78 5.84 -6.13 20.46
CA LEU A 78 6.88 -5.25 19.94
C LEU A 78 8.10 -5.22 20.89
N PRO A 79 9.31 -4.97 20.37
CA PRO A 79 9.66 -4.90 18.95
C PRO A 79 9.68 -6.31 18.31
N ARG A 80 9.32 -6.38 17.03
CA ARG A 80 9.34 -7.60 16.21
C ARG A 80 10.43 -7.57 15.15
N PHE A 81 10.73 -6.40 14.61
CA PHE A 81 11.67 -6.21 13.49
C PHE A 81 12.89 -5.37 13.85
N PHE A 82 12.80 -4.52 14.86
CA PHE A 82 13.90 -3.74 15.40
C PHE A 82 14.25 -4.26 16.81
N GLY A 83 14.57 -5.55 16.89
CA GLY A 83 14.90 -6.25 18.13
C GLY A 83 16.39 -6.20 18.48
N GLN A 84 16.74 -6.83 19.59
CA GLN A 84 18.12 -6.89 20.08
C GLN A 84 19.09 -7.55 19.09
N ASP A 85 18.65 -8.55 18.35
CA ASP A 85 19.48 -9.25 17.37
C ASP A 85 19.79 -8.36 16.17
N GLU A 86 18.80 -7.64 15.65
CA GLU A 86 19.00 -6.68 14.57
C GLU A 86 19.87 -5.50 15.01
N ILE A 87 19.68 -4.99 16.23
CA ILE A 87 20.54 -3.94 16.78
C ILE A 87 21.99 -4.42 16.87
N ARG A 88 22.22 -5.63 17.40
CA ARG A 88 23.57 -6.22 17.47
C ARG A 88 24.18 -6.37 16.08
N ALA A 89 23.41 -6.82 15.10
CA ALA A 89 23.86 -6.95 13.72
C ALA A 89 24.17 -5.61 13.05
N LEU A 90 23.47 -4.53 13.42
CA LEU A 90 23.76 -3.19 12.92
C LEU A 90 25.05 -2.63 13.55
N VAL A 91 25.19 -2.76 14.87
CA VAL A 91 26.34 -2.23 15.61
C VAL A 91 27.64 -2.99 15.31
N SER A 92 27.56 -4.25 14.88
CA SER A 92 28.75 -5.04 14.51
C SER A 92 29.32 -4.72 13.12
N ARG A 93 28.69 -3.83 12.35
CA ARG A 93 29.18 -3.44 11.01
C ARG A 93 30.37 -2.50 11.15
N SER A 94 31.36 -2.69 10.28
CA SER A 94 32.54 -1.82 10.19
C SER A 94 32.26 -0.50 9.46
N GLU A 95 31.21 -0.44 8.65
CA GLU A 95 30.80 0.77 7.94
C GLU A 95 29.96 1.71 8.83
N PRO A 96 30.02 3.04 8.59
CA PRO A 96 29.13 3.98 9.26
C PRO A 96 27.65 3.64 9.03
N LEU A 97 26.88 3.66 10.11
CA LEU A 97 25.43 3.47 10.05
C LEU A 97 24.73 4.69 9.44
N ASP A 98 23.89 4.44 8.45
CA ASP A 98 22.96 5.44 7.92
C ASP A 98 21.56 5.19 8.47
N PHE A 99 20.99 6.20 9.14
CA PHE A 99 19.68 6.05 9.78
C PHE A 99 18.57 5.68 8.78
N ARG A 100 18.52 6.31 7.60
CA ARG A 100 17.44 6.11 6.63
C ARG A 100 17.51 4.76 5.95
N ARG A 101 18.73 4.29 5.66
CA ARG A 101 19.01 3.03 4.99
C ARG A 101 18.95 1.85 5.95
N ASP A 102 19.55 1.98 7.13
CA ASP A 102 19.86 0.84 8.00
C ASP A 102 18.89 0.70 9.19
N VAL A 103 18.43 1.81 9.79
CA VAL A 103 17.65 1.79 11.04
C VAL A 103 16.15 2.01 10.78
N TRP A 104 15.83 3.07 10.04
CA TRP A 104 14.45 3.50 9.76
C TRP A 104 13.58 2.38 9.17
N PRO A 105 14.03 1.53 8.23
CA PRO A 105 13.19 0.48 7.67
C PRO A 105 12.76 -0.57 8.70
N LEU A 106 13.57 -0.81 9.74
CA LEU A 106 13.23 -1.76 10.82
C LEU A 106 12.23 -1.12 11.79
N MET A 107 12.47 0.13 12.20
CA MET A 107 11.53 0.88 13.03
C MET A 107 10.17 1.05 12.35
N ALA A 108 10.16 1.40 11.07
CA ALA A 108 8.94 1.57 10.29
C ALA A 108 8.12 0.27 10.21
N LYS A 109 8.78 -0.90 10.14
CA LYS A 109 8.09 -2.20 10.18
C LYS A 109 7.43 -2.44 11.53
N ASP A 110 8.09 -2.11 12.65
CA ASP A 110 7.50 -2.26 13.98
C ASP A 110 6.34 -1.29 14.24
N ILE A 111 6.48 -0.04 13.80
CA ILE A 111 5.39 0.95 13.84
C ILE A 111 4.21 0.44 13.01
N GLY A 112 4.46 -0.03 11.79
CA GLY A 112 3.45 -0.61 10.92
C GLY A 112 2.80 -1.85 11.53
N TRP A 113 3.58 -2.74 12.14
CA TRP A 113 3.07 -3.93 12.83
C TRP A 113 2.12 -3.55 13.95
N GLY A 114 2.52 -2.64 14.84
CA GLY A 114 1.65 -2.15 15.91
C GLY A 114 0.35 -1.53 15.39
N TYR A 115 0.45 -0.68 14.36
CA TYR A 115 -0.70 -0.06 13.72
C TYR A 115 -1.66 -1.08 13.10
N TYR A 116 -1.16 -2.02 12.31
CA TYR A 116 -2.01 -3.00 11.63
C TYR A 116 -2.58 -4.04 12.59
N THR A 117 -1.87 -4.43 13.65
CA THR A 117 -2.46 -5.28 14.70
C THR A 117 -3.66 -4.58 15.33
N GLU A 118 -3.52 -3.32 15.77
CA GLU A 118 -4.64 -2.54 16.33
C GLU A 118 -5.78 -2.40 15.32
N LEU A 119 -5.47 -2.03 14.07
CA LEU A 119 -6.48 -1.82 13.04
C LEU A 119 -7.29 -3.10 12.76
N PHE A 120 -6.61 -4.24 12.59
CA PHE A 120 -7.27 -5.50 12.24
C PHE A 120 -8.03 -6.12 13.41
N THR A 121 -7.52 -5.97 14.64
CA THR A 121 -8.12 -6.65 15.81
C THR A 121 -9.07 -5.73 16.60
N GLY A 122 -8.78 -4.43 16.69
CA GLY A 122 -9.60 -3.45 17.40
C GLY A 122 -10.67 -2.78 16.53
N HIS A 123 -10.50 -2.82 15.21
CA HIS A 123 -11.40 -2.18 14.25
C HIS A 123 -11.69 -3.05 13.00
N PRO A 124 -12.12 -4.32 13.17
CA PRO A 124 -12.31 -5.24 12.05
C PRO A 124 -13.26 -4.71 10.97
N ASP A 125 -14.29 -3.93 11.35
CA ASP A 125 -15.25 -3.34 10.42
C ASP A 125 -14.62 -2.33 9.43
N ARG A 126 -13.44 -1.80 9.77
CA ARG A 126 -12.67 -0.86 8.95
C ARG A 126 -11.69 -1.56 8.01
N VAL A 127 -11.55 -2.87 8.13
CA VAL A 127 -10.62 -3.67 7.34
C VAL A 127 -11.42 -4.52 6.35
N ARG A 128 -11.53 -4.04 5.12
CA ARG A 128 -12.08 -4.81 4.00
C ARG A 128 -10.97 -5.08 2.99
N PHE A 129 -10.73 -6.34 2.69
CA PHE A 129 -9.80 -6.73 1.63
C PHE A 129 -10.58 -6.91 0.33
N LEU A 130 -10.48 -5.91 -0.55
CA LEU A 130 -11.03 -5.98 -1.91
C LEU A 130 -9.86 -6.20 -2.85
N ALA A 131 -9.80 -7.38 -3.45
CA ALA A 131 -8.83 -7.72 -4.48
C ALA A 131 -9.54 -8.50 -5.58
N GLU A 132 -9.13 -8.28 -6.83
CA GLU A 132 -9.66 -9.02 -7.96
C GLU A 132 -9.30 -10.51 -7.89
N GLY A 133 -10.22 -11.31 -8.38
CA GLY A 133 -10.16 -12.76 -8.38
C GLY A 133 -10.59 -13.22 -9.73
N LEU A 134 -9.63 -13.72 -10.48
CA LEU A 134 -9.87 -14.27 -11.81
C LEU A 134 -10.68 -15.59 -11.76
N ARG A 135 -10.82 -16.17 -10.56
CA ARG A 135 -11.66 -17.32 -10.24
C ARG A 135 -11.96 -17.38 -8.73
N LEU A 136 -13.02 -18.08 -8.36
CA LEU A 136 -13.30 -18.45 -6.97
C LEU A 136 -12.15 -19.27 -6.39
N ARG A 137 -11.79 -18.99 -5.13
CA ARG A 137 -10.72 -19.72 -4.47
C ARG A 137 -11.23 -21.07 -4.01
N GLU A 138 -10.51 -22.11 -4.38
CA GLU A 138 -10.72 -23.46 -3.86
C GLU A 138 -9.53 -23.87 -2.99
N GLN A 139 -9.82 -24.59 -1.92
CA GLN A 139 -8.82 -25.28 -1.11
C GLN A 139 -9.28 -26.71 -0.92
N ASN A 140 -8.46 -27.67 -1.37
CA ASN A 140 -8.78 -29.10 -1.33
C ASN A 140 -10.12 -29.47 -2.01
N GLY A 141 -10.42 -28.86 -3.16
CA GLY A 141 -11.64 -29.13 -3.92
C GLY A 141 -12.92 -28.56 -3.29
N ARG A 142 -12.80 -27.68 -2.28
CA ARG A 142 -13.93 -26.97 -1.68
C ARG A 142 -13.78 -25.47 -1.92
N LEU A 143 -14.87 -24.82 -2.30
CA LEU A 143 -14.95 -23.37 -2.37
C LEU A 143 -14.67 -22.77 -0.98
N HIS A 144 -13.80 -21.77 -0.93
CA HIS A 144 -13.35 -21.18 0.32
C HIS A 144 -14.28 -20.02 0.72
N ASP A 145 -15.12 -20.25 1.72
CA ASP A 145 -16.29 -19.43 2.11
C ASP A 145 -15.97 -18.02 2.65
N LEU A 146 -14.69 -17.68 2.85
CA LEU A 146 -14.25 -16.36 3.35
C LEU A 146 -14.22 -15.26 2.28
N ASP A 147 -14.55 -15.56 1.02
CA ASP A 147 -14.69 -14.56 -0.07
C ASP A 147 -16.14 -13.98 -0.10
N VAL A 148 -16.66 -13.52 1.05
CA VAL A 148 -18.10 -13.18 1.31
C VAL A 148 -18.70 -12.10 0.39
N VAL A 149 -17.90 -11.29 -0.30
CA VAL A 149 -18.38 -10.25 -1.25
C VAL A 149 -18.02 -10.58 -2.71
N GLY A 150 -17.38 -11.73 -2.94
CA GLY A 150 -16.66 -11.99 -4.18
C GLY A 150 -15.40 -11.13 -4.27
N ARG A 151 -14.58 -11.40 -5.29
CA ARG A 151 -13.36 -10.65 -5.56
C ARG A 151 -13.61 -9.63 -6.68
N PRO A 152 -13.96 -8.37 -6.35
CA PRO A 152 -14.44 -7.41 -7.33
C PRO A 152 -13.34 -6.96 -8.29
N ASP A 153 -13.75 -6.49 -9.46
CA ASP A 153 -12.86 -5.95 -10.50
C ASP A 153 -11.90 -4.89 -9.95
N THR A 154 -10.63 -5.00 -10.35
CA THR A 154 -9.52 -4.18 -9.84
C THR A 154 -9.72 -2.69 -10.10
N PHE A 155 -10.41 -2.27 -11.17
CA PHE A 155 -10.55 -0.87 -11.54
C PHE A 155 -11.81 -0.22 -10.96
N THR A 156 -12.87 -1.00 -10.78
CA THR A 156 -14.17 -0.52 -10.32
C THR A 156 -14.12 0.05 -8.90
N VAL A 157 -13.45 -0.64 -7.98
CA VAL A 157 -13.32 -0.19 -6.59
C VAL A 157 -12.50 1.10 -6.48
N PRO A 158 -11.27 1.19 -7.05
CA PRO A 158 -10.54 2.44 -7.13
C PRO A 158 -11.32 3.58 -7.78
N ALA A 159 -12.07 3.34 -8.86
CA ALA A 159 -12.87 4.39 -9.50
C ALA A 159 -13.92 4.97 -8.55
N ALA A 160 -14.61 4.14 -7.77
CA ALA A 160 -15.53 4.59 -6.74
C ALA A 160 -14.82 5.39 -5.62
N LEU A 161 -13.64 4.94 -5.18
CA LEU A 161 -12.84 5.64 -4.18
C LEU A 161 -12.28 6.97 -4.70
N ALA A 162 -11.99 7.07 -6.00
CA ALA A 162 -11.50 8.30 -6.62
C ALA A 162 -12.51 9.45 -6.44
N ALA A 163 -13.81 9.16 -6.53
CA ALA A 163 -14.88 10.14 -6.41
C ALA A 163 -15.06 10.71 -4.99
N VAL A 164 -14.56 10.02 -3.95
CA VAL A 164 -14.77 10.39 -2.54
C VAL A 164 -13.47 10.66 -1.78
N THR A 165 -12.33 10.74 -2.49
CA THR A 165 -11.02 11.01 -1.89
C THR A 165 -10.19 11.94 -2.77
N ASP A 166 -9.44 12.87 -2.16
CA ASP A 166 -8.60 13.83 -2.91
C ASP A 166 -7.11 13.49 -2.86
N ARG A 167 -6.67 12.71 -1.86
CA ARG A 167 -5.25 12.58 -1.48
C ARG A 167 -4.76 11.14 -1.43
N LEU A 168 -5.67 10.17 -1.50
CA LEU A 168 -5.35 8.75 -1.35
C LEU A 168 -4.81 8.20 -2.68
N GLY A 169 -3.64 7.56 -2.65
CA GLY A 169 -3.13 6.80 -3.80
C GLY A 169 -3.99 5.56 -4.04
N LEU A 170 -4.33 5.29 -5.31
CA LEU A 170 -5.26 4.24 -5.70
C LEU A 170 -4.51 3.16 -6.49
N ALA A 171 -4.11 2.09 -5.79
CA ALA A 171 -3.32 1.01 -6.36
C ALA A 171 -4.14 -0.27 -6.54
N GLY A 172 -4.09 -0.85 -7.75
CA GLY A 172 -4.72 -2.12 -8.08
C GLY A 172 -3.70 -3.19 -8.52
N THR A 173 -4.02 -4.47 -8.34
CA THR A 173 -3.19 -5.57 -8.87
C THR A 173 -3.71 -5.99 -10.24
N ILE A 174 -2.84 -6.00 -11.24
CA ILE A 174 -3.21 -6.22 -12.65
C ILE A 174 -2.52 -7.48 -13.16
N ASN A 175 -3.29 -8.39 -13.75
CA ASN A 175 -2.77 -9.63 -14.28
C ASN A 175 -2.32 -9.48 -15.74
N SER A 176 -1.04 -9.67 -16.03
CA SER A 176 -0.51 -9.60 -17.41
C SER A 176 -0.44 -10.97 -18.12
N THR A 177 -1.09 -12.01 -17.60
CA THR A 177 -1.17 -13.33 -18.25
C THR A 177 -2.44 -13.45 -19.09
N PHE A 178 -3.57 -12.97 -18.57
CA PHE A 178 -4.91 -13.22 -19.13
C PHE A 178 -5.62 -11.98 -19.68
N THR A 179 -4.98 -10.81 -19.58
CA THR A 179 -5.54 -9.56 -20.08
C THR A 179 -4.77 -9.06 -21.30
N GLU A 180 -5.47 -8.25 -22.10
CA GLU A 180 -4.90 -7.54 -23.24
C GLU A 180 -4.42 -6.13 -22.82
N PRO A 181 -3.26 -5.68 -23.31
CA PRO A 181 -2.65 -4.42 -22.88
C PRO A 181 -3.51 -3.21 -23.26
N TYR A 182 -4.23 -3.25 -24.38
CA TYR A 182 -5.14 -2.17 -24.79
C TYR A 182 -6.25 -1.91 -23.76
N GLU A 183 -6.94 -2.97 -23.33
CA GLU A 183 -8.03 -2.89 -22.35
C GLU A 183 -7.52 -2.35 -21.01
N VAL A 184 -6.39 -2.87 -20.54
CA VAL A 184 -5.80 -2.42 -19.28
C VAL A 184 -5.32 -0.97 -19.37
N ALA A 185 -4.64 -0.59 -20.45
CA ALA A 185 -4.18 0.78 -20.66
C ALA A 185 -5.36 1.75 -20.66
N ARG A 186 -6.44 1.43 -21.38
CA ARG A 186 -7.65 2.28 -21.41
C ARG A 186 -8.27 2.47 -20.03
N ARG A 187 -8.45 1.38 -19.27
CA ARG A 187 -9.02 1.44 -17.90
C ARG A 187 -8.10 2.20 -16.95
N PHE A 188 -6.80 1.99 -17.07
CA PHE A 188 -5.80 2.68 -16.26
C PHE A 188 -5.78 4.18 -16.53
N THR A 189 -5.74 4.62 -17.80
CA THR A 189 -5.80 6.05 -18.15
C THR A 189 -7.12 6.66 -17.68
N THR A 190 -8.24 5.95 -17.80
CA THR A 190 -9.54 6.41 -17.27
C THR A 190 -9.48 6.65 -15.77
N LEU A 191 -8.93 5.70 -14.99
CA LEU A 191 -8.75 5.87 -13.55
C LEU A 191 -7.80 7.01 -13.22
N ASP A 192 -6.73 7.18 -14.01
CA ASP A 192 -5.79 8.28 -13.86
C ASP A 192 -6.47 9.65 -14.06
N HIS A 193 -7.37 9.77 -15.05
CA HIS A 193 -8.22 10.95 -15.22
C HIS A 193 -9.13 11.19 -14.01
N LEU A 194 -9.91 10.18 -13.61
CA LEU A 194 -10.88 10.28 -12.52
C LEU A 194 -10.22 10.59 -11.18
N SER A 195 -8.99 10.12 -10.99
CA SER A 195 -8.25 10.27 -9.74
C SER A 195 -7.26 11.44 -9.76
N ALA A 196 -7.18 12.20 -10.86
CA ALA A 196 -6.20 13.28 -11.04
C ALA A 196 -4.75 12.82 -10.76
N GLY A 197 -4.32 11.73 -11.40
CA GLY A 197 -2.92 11.25 -11.34
C GLY A 197 -2.59 10.36 -10.13
N ARG A 198 -3.59 9.91 -9.36
CA ARG A 198 -3.38 9.08 -8.15
C ARG A 198 -3.36 7.57 -8.42
N ALA A 199 -3.51 7.15 -9.67
CA ALA A 199 -3.58 5.76 -10.06
C ALA A 199 -2.21 5.06 -10.04
N ALA A 200 -2.18 3.82 -9.54
CA ALA A 200 -1.00 2.96 -9.58
C ALA A 200 -1.38 1.52 -9.90
N GLY A 201 -0.49 0.79 -10.57
CA GLY A 201 -0.71 -0.60 -10.94
C GLY A 201 0.44 -1.49 -10.48
N ASN A 202 0.10 -2.55 -9.75
CA ASN A 202 0.99 -3.65 -9.40
C ASN A 202 0.78 -4.78 -10.43
N VAL A 203 1.68 -4.90 -11.41
CA VAL A 203 1.56 -5.93 -12.45
C VAL A 203 2.12 -7.25 -11.96
N VAL A 204 1.31 -8.31 -12.08
CA VAL A 204 1.62 -9.68 -11.66
C VAL A 204 1.33 -10.69 -12.78
N THR A 205 1.99 -11.84 -12.71
CA THR A 205 1.75 -12.99 -13.58
C THR A 205 1.07 -14.11 -12.80
N SER A 206 -0.02 -14.68 -13.34
CA SER A 206 -0.59 -15.93 -12.82
C SER A 206 0.10 -17.14 -13.40
N TRP A 207 0.24 -18.20 -12.60
CA TRP A 207 1.12 -19.32 -12.89
C TRP A 207 0.43 -20.69 -13.01
N ASP A 208 -0.85 -20.79 -12.66
CA ASP A 208 -1.59 -22.05 -12.58
C ASP A 208 -2.60 -22.22 -13.74
N ALA A 209 -2.72 -23.47 -14.21
CA ALA A 209 -3.69 -23.89 -15.23
C ALA A 209 -5.14 -23.64 -14.78
N PHE A 210 -5.38 -23.77 -13.47
CA PHE A 210 -6.70 -23.62 -12.84
C PHE A 210 -7.30 -22.22 -13.05
N THR A 211 -6.51 -21.16 -12.95
CA THR A 211 -6.93 -19.80 -13.30
C THR A 211 -7.13 -19.64 -14.81
N GLY A 212 -6.32 -20.34 -15.61
CA GLY A 212 -6.36 -20.28 -17.08
C GLY A 212 -7.60 -20.89 -17.73
N GLU A 213 -8.36 -21.75 -17.04
CA GLU A 213 -9.60 -22.33 -17.57
C GLU A 213 -10.64 -21.27 -17.94
N ASN A 214 -10.77 -20.19 -17.16
CA ASN A 214 -11.74 -19.11 -17.39
C ASN A 214 -11.40 -18.23 -18.60
N PHE A 215 -10.14 -18.19 -19.05
CA PHE A 215 -9.65 -17.19 -20.04
C PHE A 215 -9.00 -17.81 -21.27
N ARG A 216 -8.43 -19.01 -21.16
CA ARG A 216 -7.63 -19.67 -22.20
C ARG A 216 -7.99 -21.13 -22.45
N ARG A 217 -9.22 -21.57 -22.11
CA ARG A 217 -9.67 -22.97 -22.33
C ARG A 217 -8.66 -24.02 -21.83
N GLY A 218 -8.01 -23.74 -20.68
CA GLY A 218 -7.05 -24.64 -20.03
C GLY A 218 -5.57 -24.43 -20.37
N GLY A 219 -5.22 -23.47 -21.25
CA GLY A 219 -3.83 -23.15 -21.56
C GLY A 219 -3.17 -22.21 -20.54
N PHE A 220 -1.94 -22.53 -20.11
CA PHE A 220 -1.08 -21.65 -19.31
C PHE A 220 0.32 -21.52 -19.94
N LEU A 221 0.96 -20.36 -19.76
CA LEU A 221 2.32 -20.13 -20.20
C LEU A 221 3.32 -20.71 -19.18
N THR A 222 4.44 -21.22 -19.68
CA THR A 222 5.59 -21.59 -18.83
C THR A 222 6.15 -20.36 -18.13
N GLU A 223 6.94 -20.53 -17.06
CA GLU A 223 7.46 -19.39 -16.29
C GLU A 223 8.19 -18.37 -17.16
N ASP A 224 9.09 -18.82 -18.04
CA ASP A 224 9.85 -17.93 -18.92
C ASP A 224 8.94 -17.19 -19.90
N GLN A 225 7.95 -17.88 -20.47
CA GLN A 225 6.97 -17.25 -21.37
C GLN A 225 6.06 -16.25 -20.65
N ARG A 226 5.72 -16.48 -19.37
CA ARG A 226 4.94 -15.52 -18.56
C ARG A 226 5.69 -14.21 -18.38
N TYR A 227 6.98 -14.27 -18.08
CA TYR A 227 7.79 -13.07 -17.91
C TYR A 227 8.10 -12.38 -19.25
N SER A 228 8.28 -13.13 -20.33
CA SER A 228 8.38 -12.54 -21.67
C SER A 228 7.11 -11.78 -22.03
N ARG A 229 5.94 -12.41 -21.86
CA ARG A 229 4.64 -11.75 -22.06
C ARG A 229 4.46 -10.54 -21.15
N ALA A 230 4.78 -10.65 -19.87
CA ALA A 230 4.64 -9.54 -18.93
C ALA A 230 5.52 -8.35 -19.31
N ARG A 231 6.70 -8.59 -19.89
CA ARG A 231 7.56 -7.52 -20.42
C ARG A 231 6.91 -6.87 -21.64
N SER A 232 6.58 -7.67 -22.64
CA SER A 232 5.91 -7.21 -23.85
C SER A 232 4.60 -6.46 -23.54
N PHE A 233 3.83 -6.91 -22.54
CA PHE A 233 2.61 -6.24 -22.07
C PHE A 233 2.89 -4.85 -21.52
N LEU A 234 3.93 -4.69 -20.71
CA LEU A 234 4.33 -3.39 -20.16
C LEU A 234 4.83 -2.45 -21.26
N ASP A 235 5.58 -2.98 -22.23
CA ASP A 235 6.11 -2.22 -23.36
C ASP A 235 4.96 -1.77 -24.29
N ALA A 236 3.98 -2.65 -24.56
CA ALA A 236 2.76 -2.34 -25.30
C ALA A 236 1.89 -1.29 -24.60
N ALA A 237 1.66 -1.44 -23.29
CA ALA A 237 0.92 -0.46 -22.50
C ALA A 237 1.64 0.91 -22.48
N SER A 238 2.96 0.93 -22.37
CA SER A 238 3.75 2.17 -22.45
C SER A 238 3.59 2.84 -23.82
N THR A 239 3.69 2.07 -24.91
CA THR A 239 3.46 2.57 -26.27
C THR A 239 2.07 3.20 -26.43
N LEU A 240 1.03 2.58 -25.88
CA LEU A 240 -0.33 3.13 -25.88
C LEU A 240 -0.41 4.44 -25.11
N PHE A 241 0.18 4.50 -23.92
CA PHE A 241 0.14 5.72 -23.12
C PHE A 241 0.95 6.87 -23.73
N ASP A 242 2.02 6.55 -24.44
CA ASP A 242 2.91 7.52 -25.07
C ASP A 242 2.47 7.88 -26.50
N SER A 243 1.37 7.27 -27.01
CA SER A 243 0.79 7.59 -28.33
C SER A 243 0.16 8.99 -28.41
N TRP A 244 0.02 9.67 -27.27
CA TRP A 244 -0.50 11.04 -27.17
C TRP A 244 0.59 11.97 -26.65
N ASP A 245 1.10 12.83 -27.51
CA ASP A 245 2.06 13.86 -27.14
C ASP A 245 1.46 14.91 -26.19
N ALA A 246 2.32 15.55 -25.40
CA ALA A 246 1.95 16.72 -24.64
C ALA A 246 1.46 17.83 -25.59
N GLY A 247 0.22 18.29 -25.40
CA GLY A 247 -0.41 19.29 -26.27
C GLY A 247 -1.07 18.72 -27.54
N ALA A 248 -1.20 17.40 -27.66
CA ALA A 248 -1.90 16.78 -28.79
C ALA A 248 -3.39 17.19 -28.88
N VAL A 249 -4.01 17.53 -27.74
CA VAL A 249 -5.38 18.07 -27.66
C VAL A 249 -5.29 19.59 -27.52
N LEU A 250 -5.66 20.33 -28.58
CA LEU A 250 -5.69 21.79 -28.61
C LEU A 250 -7.02 22.34 -28.07
N ALA A 251 -8.12 21.70 -28.45
CA ALA A 251 -9.49 22.16 -28.14
C ALA A 251 -9.74 23.65 -28.47
N ASP A 252 -9.21 24.13 -29.61
CA ASP A 252 -9.38 25.51 -30.06
C ASP A 252 -10.77 25.72 -30.68
N LYS A 253 -11.58 26.54 -30.00
CA LYS A 253 -12.94 26.86 -30.41
C LYS A 253 -12.99 27.85 -31.57
N GLU A 254 -12.02 28.76 -31.68
CA GLU A 254 -11.99 29.81 -32.70
C GLU A 254 -11.59 29.22 -34.04
N SER A 255 -10.54 28.40 -34.06
CA SER A 255 -10.08 27.73 -35.28
C SER A 255 -10.85 26.43 -35.59
N GLY A 256 -11.67 25.93 -34.68
CA GLY A 256 -12.36 24.63 -34.78
C GLY A 256 -11.41 23.41 -34.72
N ARG A 257 -10.15 23.57 -34.29
CA ARG A 257 -9.16 22.48 -34.26
C ARG A 257 -9.13 21.82 -32.89
N PHE A 258 -9.52 20.55 -32.85
CA PHE A 258 -9.44 19.77 -31.62
C PHE A 258 -8.06 19.16 -31.38
N LEU A 259 -7.37 18.70 -32.44
CA LEU A 259 -6.08 18.02 -32.36
C LEU A 259 -4.95 18.83 -33.01
N ALA A 260 -3.75 18.73 -32.46
CA ALA A 260 -2.55 19.36 -33.00
C ALA A 260 -2.12 18.70 -34.32
N ALA A 261 -2.18 17.36 -34.37
CA ALA A 261 -1.85 16.55 -35.52
C ALA A 261 -2.95 15.50 -35.79
N PRO A 262 -3.23 15.19 -37.07
CA PRO A 262 -4.21 14.16 -37.41
C PRO A 262 -3.75 12.77 -36.97
N THR A 263 -2.48 12.54 -36.63
CA THR A 263 -1.92 11.24 -36.21
C THR A 263 -1.93 11.03 -34.69
N ALA A 264 -2.41 12.00 -33.89
CA ALA A 264 -2.46 11.87 -32.44
C ALA A 264 -3.19 10.57 -32.01
N GLY A 265 -2.59 9.87 -31.04
CA GLY A 265 -3.07 8.60 -30.51
C GLY A 265 -2.72 7.39 -31.37
N ALA A 266 -2.09 7.53 -32.54
CA ALA A 266 -1.72 6.38 -33.37
C ALA A 266 -0.67 5.49 -32.68
N PHE A 267 -0.86 4.17 -32.73
CA PHE A 267 0.06 3.19 -32.17
C PHE A 267 0.14 1.93 -33.03
N SER A 268 1.26 1.22 -32.92
CA SER A 268 1.46 -0.12 -33.47
C SER A 268 2.42 -0.90 -32.57
N VAL A 269 2.05 -2.12 -32.21
CA VAL A 269 2.84 -3.05 -31.41
C VAL A 269 2.75 -4.41 -32.09
N HIS A 270 3.90 -4.97 -32.45
CA HIS A 270 3.98 -6.28 -33.11
C HIS A 270 5.17 -7.06 -32.54
N ASP A 271 4.89 -8.16 -31.85
CA ASP A 271 5.87 -9.08 -31.29
C ASP A 271 5.30 -10.51 -31.12
N GLU A 272 6.02 -11.38 -30.41
CA GLU A 272 5.61 -12.77 -30.18
C GLU A 272 4.34 -12.94 -29.32
N HIS A 273 3.90 -11.89 -28.60
CA HIS A 273 2.73 -11.92 -27.71
C HIS A 273 1.56 -11.06 -28.20
N PHE A 274 1.82 -9.94 -28.87
CA PHE A 274 0.79 -8.99 -29.30
C PHE A 274 0.99 -8.52 -30.74
N ASP A 275 -0.12 -8.44 -31.46
CA ASP A 275 -0.21 -7.82 -32.78
C ASP A 275 -1.41 -6.86 -32.76
N ILE A 276 -1.15 -5.61 -32.34
CA ILE A 276 -2.17 -4.57 -32.15
C ILE A 276 -1.75 -3.26 -32.80
N SER A 277 -2.66 -2.63 -33.53
CA SER A 277 -2.46 -1.31 -34.11
C SER A 277 -3.77 -0.52 -34.14
N GLY A 278 -3.68 0.80 -34.19
CA GLY A 278 -4.85 1.66 -34.27
C GLY A 278 -4.62 3.03 -33.65
N ARG A 279 -5.67 3.58 -33.05
CA ARG A 279 -5.61 4.84 -32.30
C ARG A 279 -6.11 4.63 -30.88
N PHE A 280 -5.28 4.96 -29.91
CA PHE A 280 -5.63 4.86 -28.51
C PHE A 280 -6.65 5.94 -28.16
N ALA A 281 -7.80 5.54 -27.61
CA ALA A 281 -8.96 6.41 -27.51
C ALA A 281 -8.90 7.43 -26.35
N VAL A 282 -7.95 7.30 -25.42
CA VAL A 282 -7.90 8.11 -24.20
C VAL A 282 -6.54 8.80 -24.08
N PRO A 283 -6.43 10.12 -24.35
CA PRO A 283 -5.19 10.86 -24.12
C PRO A 283 -4.82 10.83 -22.63
N ARG A 284 -3.54 11.06 -22.27
CA ARG A 284 -3.19 11.29 -20.86
C ARG A 284 -3.66 12.66 -20.40
N GLN A 285 -3.84 12.83 -19.07
CA GLN A 285 -4.05 14.14 -18.46
C GLN A 285 -2.86 15.07 -18.75
N ALA A 286 -3.14 16.33 -19.09
CA ALA A 286 -2.11 17.37 -19.17
C ALA A 286 -1.73 17.82 -17.76
N GLY A 287 -0.59 17.36 -17.23
CA GLY A 287 -0.13 17.74 -15.89
C GLY A 287 1.30 17.27 -15.57
N ASP A 288 2.04 18.14 -14.88
CA ASP A 288 3.51 18.15 -14.67
C ASP A 288 4.05 17.08 -13.69
N LEU A 289 3.36 15.96 -13.50
CA LEU A 289 3.77 14.89 -12.58
C LEU A 289 3.94 13.56 -13.31
N PRO A 290 5.00 12.78 -13.02
CA PRO A 290 5.14 11.40 -13.49
C PRO A 290 4.21 10.46 -12.70
N GLY A 291 2.91 10.75 -12.67
CA GLY A 291 1.88 9.95 -12.02
C GLY A 291 1.29 8.96 -13.03
N GLY A 292 1.13 7.69 -12.64
CA GLY A 292 0.59 6.65 -13.52
C GLY A 292 1.65 5.79 -14.22
N ARG A 293 2.57 5.18 -13.45
CA ARG A 293 3.41 4.08 -13.96
C ARG A 293 2.88 2.73 -13.48
N LEU A 294 2.54 1.87 -14.43
CA LEU A 294 2.50 0.43 -14.17
C LEU A 294 3.89 0.00 -13.71
N ARG A 295 3.98 -0.62 -12.53
CA ARG A 295 5.24 -1.11 -11.97
C ARG A 295 5.16 -2.61 -11.73
N ARG A 296 6.28 -3.29 -11.94
CA ARG A 296 6.41 -4.73 -11.64
C ARG A 296 6.35 -4.94 -10.12
N GLY A 297 5.56 -5.92 -9.69
CA GLY A 297 5.45 -6.26 -8.27
C GLY A 297 6.72 -6.88 -7.67
N PRO A 298 6.90 -6.81 -6.34
CA PRO A 298 8.09 -7.31 -5.63
C PRO A 298 8.27 -8.84 -5.60
N GLY A 299 7.42 -9.62 -6.29
CA GLY A 299 7.54 -11.09 -6.39
C GLY A 299 8.73 -11.58 -7.25
N VAL A 300 9.43 -10.67 -7.95
CA VAL A 300 10.50 -11.00 -8.90
C VAL A 300 11.87 -10.77 -8.27
N ARG A 301 12.23 -11.57 -7.25
CA ARG A 301 13.65 -11.88 -6.98
C ARG A 301 13.87 -13.31 -7.45
N ARG A 302 14.84 -13.53 -8.35
CA ARG A 302 15.37 -14.86 -8.68
C ARG A 302 15.67 -15.59 -7.36
N ARG A 303 14.83 -16.54 -6.95
CA ARG A 303 15.16 -17.51 -5.90
C ARG A 303 16.13 -18.54 -6.49
N HIS A 304 17.34 -18.11 -6.83
CA HIS A 304 18.46 -19.03 -6.81
C HIS A 304 18.93 -19.20 -5.37
N ARG A 305 18.33 -20.18 -4.69
CA ARG A 305 19.01 -21.03 -3.70
C ARG A 305 18.08 -22.20 -3.39
N ARG A 306 18.41 -23.37 -3.95
CA ARG A 306 17.97 -24.66 -3.44
C ARG A 306 18.39 -24.74 -1.97
N ARG A 307 17.43 -24.70 -1.06
CA ARG A 307 17.53 -25.36 0.24
C ARG A 307 16.20 -26.04 0.49
N HIS A 308 16.23 -27.38 0.48
CA HIS A 308 15.20 -28.17 1.11
C HIS A 308 15.10 -27.75 2.57
N LEU A 309 13.95 -27.21 2.94
CA LEU A 309 13.50 -27.14 4.32
C LEU A 309 12.23 -27.98 4.34
N GLN A 310 12.38 -29.22 4.80
CA GLN A 310 11.27 -30.02 5.31
C GLN A 310 10.59 -29.23 6.44
N PRO A 311 9.26 -29.16 6.50
CA PRO A 311 8.58 -28.75 7.71
C PRO A 311 8.72 -29.89 8.73
N THR A 312 9.63 -29.74 9.69
CA THR A 312 9.59 -30.47 10.95
C THR A 312 8.59 -29.78 11.86
N HIS A 313 7.35 -30.26 11.90
CA HIS A 313 6.51 -30.11 13.09
C HIS A 313 5.91 -31.46 13.43
N ASP A 314 6.53 -32.03 14.46
CA ASP A 314 6.10 -33.14 15.28
C ASP A 314 4.78 -32.74 15.97
N PHE A 315 3.68 -33.38 15.60
CA PHE A 315 2.43 -33.35 16.36
C PHE A 315 2.21 -34.76 16.90
N GLY A 316 2.14 -34.82 18.24
CA GLY A 316 2.04 -36.04 19.02
C GLY A 316 0.92 -36.99 18.56
N SER A 317 1.24 -38.26 18.72
CA SER A 317 0.49 -39.48 18.50
C SER A 317 -0.94 -39.52 19.09
N GLY A 318 -1.89 -39.99 18.26
CA GLY A 318 -3.24 -40.48 18.60
C GLY A 318 -3.83 -41.24 17.40
N PRO A 319 -4.71 -42.26 17.59
CA PRO A 319 -4.66 -43.50 16.81
C PRO A 319 -5.36 -43.49 15.44
N GLY A 320 -4.84 -44.36 14.58
CA GLY A 320 -5.12 -44.57 13.16
C GLY A 320 -6.58 -44.62 12.69
N ILE A 321 -6.78 -44.05 11.50
CA ILE A 321 -7.91 -44.35 10.61
C ILE A 321 -7.30 -44.91 9.30
N PRO A 322 -7.76 -46.07 8.81
CA PRO A 322 -7.09 -46.78 7.72
C PRO A 322 -7.25 -46.07 6.37
N ARG A 323 -6.14 -45.96 5.62
CA ARG A 323 -6.10 -45.43 4.25
C ARG A 323 -6.93 -46.30 3.31
N ARG A 324 -7.92 -45.72 2.63
CA ARG A 324 -8.59 -46.35 1.49
C ARG A 324 -7.76 -46.16 0.22
N ARG A 325 -7.64 -47.25 -0.56
CA ARG A 325 -7.05 -47.29 -1.91
C ARG A 325 -7.81 -46.38 -2.87
N GLU A 326 -7.10 -45.49 -3.56
CA GLU A 326 -7.60 -44.82 -4.77
C GLU A 326 -7.44 -45.76 -5.98
N VAL A 327 -8.50 -45.89 -6.77
CA VAL A 327 -8.53 -46.58 -8.07
C VAL A 327 -8.77 -45.49 -9.14
N PRO A 328 -7.97 -45.42 -10.21
CA PRO A 328 -8.14 -44.39 -11.24
C PRO A 328 -9.36 -44.67 -12.12
N ALA A 329 -10.22 -43.66 -12.29
CA ALA A 329 -11.37 -43.71 -13.20
C ALA A 329 -10.91 -43.45 -14.64
N ALA A 330 -10.78 -44.52 -15.42
CA ALA A 330 -10.70 -44.48 -16.87
C ALA A 330 -12.02 -44.95 -17.48
N ALA A 331 -12.47 -44.22 -18.51
CA ALA A 331 -13.43 -44.60 -19.54
C ALA A 331 -14.91 -44.78 -19.13
N LEU A 332 -15.70 -43.73 -19.38
CA LEU A 332 -17.11 -43.85 -19.78
C LEU A 332 -17.28 -43.16 -21.13
N ARG A 333 -17.27 -43.94 -22.21
CA ARG A 333 -17.92 -43.60 -23.48
C ARG A 333 -19.37 -44.10 -23.40
N PRO A 334 -20.37 -43.31 -23.84
CA PRO A 334 -21.74 -43.78 -23.93
C PRO A 334 -21.93 -44.68 -25.15
N GLN A 335 -22.68 -45.76 -24.98
CA GLN A 335 -23.21 -46.57 -26.07
C GLN A 335 -24.41 -45.87 -26.71
N ALA A 336 -24.32 -45.65 -28.02
CA ALA A 336 -25.34 -45.94 -29.01
C ALA A 336 -24.63 -46.10 -30.37
#